data_AF-A0A6L8ML70-F1
#
_entry.id   AF-A0A6L8ML70-F1
#
_cell.length_a   1.000
_cell.length_b   1.000
_cell.length_c   1.000
_cell.angle_alpha   90.00
_cell.angle_beta   90.00
_cell.angle_gamma   90.00
#
_symmetry.space_group_name_H-M   'P 1'
#
loop_
_entity.id
_entity.type
_entity.pdbx_description
1 polymer ?
#
loop_
_entity_poly.entity_id
_entity_poly.type
_entity_poly.pdbx_seq_one_letter_code
_entity_poly.pdbx_strand_id
1 'polypeptide(L)'
;MKASSRAVLISALLFPGLGHLALRPRRGARGMLFLVPAAVAVLYLLSTILQLTNQLLAEINNGTLPLDPTMLLERVHASGADNFATNLASAVVLICWVSAVVDVLWLSRPAKS
;
A
#
# COMPACT_ATOMS: atom_id res chain seq x y z
N MET A 1 -26.45 4.23 3.75
CA MET A 1 -25.28 4.56 4.59
C MET A 1 -24.99 6.06 4.49
N LYS A 2 -24.60 6.72 5.59
CA LYS A 2 -24.20 8.13 5.54
C LYS A 2 -22.91 8.27 4.72
N ALA A 3 -22.76 9.34 3.93
CA ALA A 3 -21.58 9.56 3.08
C ALA A 3 -20.26 9.53 3.87
N SER A 4 -20.29 9.96 5.13
CA SER A 4 -19.16 9.90 6.06
C SER A 4 -18.72 8.47 6.38
N SER A 5 -19.65 7.54 6.66
CA SER A 5 -19.33 6.13 6.89
C SER A 5 -18.75 5.46 5.65
N ARG A 6 -19.26 5.82 4.46
CA ARG A 6 -18.74 5.30 3.18
C ARG A 6 -17.32 5.79 2.92
N ALA A 7 -17.04 7.07 3.17
CA ALA A 7 -15.70 7.66 3.01
C ALA A 7 -14.67 6.98 3.94
N VAL A 8 -15.00 6.77 5.21
CA VAL A 8 -14.12 6.06 6.15
C VAL A 8 -13.81 4.65 5.67
N LEU A 9 -14.83 3.89 5.26
CA LEU A 9 -14.64 2.52 4.78
C LEU A 9 -13.80 2.46 3.50
N ILE A 10 -13.99 3.40 2.57
CA ILE A 10 -13.17 3.46 1.35
C ILE A 10 -11.69 3.73 1.69
N SER A 11 -11.40 4.68 2.58
CA SER A 11 -10.01 4.92 3.00
C SER A 11 -9.42 3.79 3.84
N ALA A 12 -10.24 3.09 4.63
CA ALA A 12 -9.79 2.01 5.49
C ALA A 12 -9.57 0.70 4.73
N LEU A 13 -10.47 0.33 3.80
CA LEU A 13 -10.43 -0.96 3.12
C LEU A 13 -9.81 -0.94 1.72
N LEU A 14 -9.96 0.15 0.95
CA LEU A 14 -9.49 0.16 -0.43
C LEU A 14 -8.09 0.73 -0.56
N PHE A 15 -7.88 1.97 -0.11
CA PHE A 15 -6.59 2.64 -0.27
C PHE A 15 -6.48 3.93 0.58
N PRO A 16 -5.29 4.25 1.12
CA PRO A 16 -5.02 5.54 1.77
C PRO A 16 -5.50 6.73 0.93
N GLY A 17 -6.33 7.59 1.53
CA GLY A 17 -6.79 8.84 0.90
C GLY A 17 -7.93 8.72 -0.13
N LEU A 18 -8.32 7.52 -0.59
CA LEU A 18 -9.46 7.37 -1.52
C LEU A 18 -10.80 7.77 -0.88
N GLY A 19 -10.93 7.62 0.44
CA GLY A 19 -12.11 8.04 1.20
C GLY A 19 -12.38 9.54 1.11
N HIS A 20 -11.33 10.36 1.00
CA HIS A 20 -11.46 11.81 0.83
C HIS A 20 -12.13 12.19 -0.49
N LEU A 21 -11.95 11.41 -1.55
CA LEU A 21 -12.59 11.66 -2.85
C LEU A 21 -14.11 11.43 -2.82
N ALA A 22 -14.58 10.62 -1.86
CA ALA A 22 -16.01 10.42 -1.61
C ALA A 22 -16.64 11.57 -0.78
N LEU A 23 -15.83 12.48 -0.24
CA LEU A 23 -16.27 13.71 0.42
C LEU A 23 -16.30 14.88 -0.59
N ARG A 24 -16.93 16.01 -0.23
CA ARG A 24 -17.04 17.20 -1.11
C ARG A 24 -15.67 17.57 -1.75
N PRO A 25 -15.65 18.12 -2.99
CA PRO A 25 -14.41 18.37 -3.75
C PRO A 25 -13.32 19.14 -2.98
N ARG A 26 -13.70 20.15 -2.17
CA ARG A 26 -12.77 20.92 -1.33
C ARG A 26 -12.08 20.10 -0.22
N ARG A 27 -12.68 18.99 0.23
CA ARG A 27 -12.11 18.08 1.23
C ARG A 27 -11.34 16.92 0.57
N GLY A 28 -11.64 16.63 -0.70
CA GLY A 28 -10.94 15.63 -1.51
C GLY A 28 -9.46 15.95 -1.75
N ALA A 29 -9.12 17.23 -1.93
CA ALA A 29 -7.74 17.68 -2.17
C ALA A 29 -6.74 17.27 -1.08
N ARG A 30 -7.20 17.14 0.17
CA ARG A 30 -6.38 16.68 1.30
C ARG A 30 -6.02 15.18 1.20
N GLY A 31 -6.88 14.39 0.56
CA GLY A 31 -6.63 12.96 0.33
C GLY A 31 -5.42 12.70 -0.54
N MET A 32 -5.11 13.59 -1.48
CA MET A 32 -3.94 13.46 -2.36
C MET A 32 -2.62 13.48 -1.60
N LEU A 33 -2.56 14.14 -0.43
CA LEU A 33 -1.37 14.16 0.42
C LEU A 33 -1.02 12.76 0.97
N PHE A 34 -2.01 11.88 1.09
CA PHE A 34 -1.82 10.49 1.53
C PHE A 34 -1.81 9.51 0.35
N LEU A 35 -2.63 9.78 -0.67
CA LEU A 35 -2.81 8.91 -1.83
C LEU A 35 -1.55 8.86 -2.69
N VAL A 36 -0.95 10.00 -3.01
CA VAL A 36 0.24 10.06 -3.90
C VAL A 36 1.44 9.33 -3.31
N PRO A 37 1.92 9.63 -2.09
CA PRO A 37 3.08 8.93 -1.53
C PRO A 37 2.81 7.43 -1.32
N ALA A 38 1.60 7.06 -0.89
CA ALA A 38 1.24 5.65 -0.78
C ALA A 38 1.21 4.94 -2.14
N ALA A 39 0.70 5.60 -3.20
CA ALA A 39 0.69 5.03 -4.54
C ALA A 39 2.09 4.81 -5.08
N VAL A 40 2.99 5.78 -4.89
CA VAL A 40 4.40 5.66 -5.27
C VAL A 40 5.06 4.50 -4.52
N ALA A 41 4.86 4.40 -3.21
CA ALA A 41 5.43 3.34 -2.40
C ALA A 41 4.89 1.94 -2.78
N VAL A 42 3.59 1.82 -3.06
CA VAL A 42 2.97 0.57 -3.54
C VAL A 42 3.50 0.19 -4.92
N LEU A 43 3.61 1.14 -5.86
CA LEU A 43 4.17 0.88 -7.17
C LEU A 43 5.62 0.41 -7.09
N TYR A 44 6.42 1.03 -6.22
CA TYR A 44 7.79 0.60 -5.96
C TYR A 44 7.84 -0.84 -5.45
N LEU A 45 7.07 -1.17 -4.40
CA LEU A 45 7.01 -2.53 -3.85
C LEU A 45 6.55 -3.55 -4.89
N LEU A 46 5.53 -3.20 -5.69
CA LEU A 46 5.04 -4.06 -6.75
C LEU A 46 6.11 -4.33 -7.82
N SER A 47 6.86 -3.30 -8.24
CA SER A 47 7.97 -3.47 -9.17
C SER A 47 9.06 -4.38 -8.61
N THR A 48 9.42 -4.24 -7.32
CA THR A 48 10.40 -5.11 -6.66
C THR A 48 9.92 -6.56 -6.64
N ILE A 49 8.66 -6.81 -6.29
CA ILE A 49 8.09 -8.17 -6.26
C ILE A 49 8.08 -8.78 -7.66
N LEU A 50 7.64 -8.04 -8.68
CA LEU A 50 7.60 -8.54 -10.06
C LEU A 50 9.00 -8.88 -10.59
N GLN A 51 10.01 -8.06 -10.26
CA GLN A 51 11.40 -8.34 -10.62
C GLN A 51 11.90 -9.63 -9.95
N LEU A 52 11.65 -9.78 -8.65
CA LEU A 52 12.00 -10.99 -7.89
C LEU A 52 11.29 -12.23 -8.44
N THR A 53 9.99 -12.13 -8.74
CA THR A 53 9.23 -13.24 -9.33
C THR A 53 9.81 -13.64 -10.69
N ASN A 54 10.14 -12.68 -11.56
CA ASN A 54 10.75 -12.98 -12.85
C ASN A 54 12.13 -13.65 -12.71
N GLN A 55 12.94 -13.23 -11.74
CA GLN A 55 14.21 -13.88 -11.43
C GLN A 55 14.02 -15.32 -10.96
N LEU A 56 13.10 -15.56 -10.01
CA LEU A 56 12.80 -16.92 -9.53
C LEU A 56 12.29 -17.81 -10.65
N LEU A 57 11.39 -17.30 -11.51
CA LEU A 57 10.87 -18.07 -12.66
C LEU A 57 11.99 -18.44 -13.64
N ALA A 58 12.94 -17.53 -13.88
CA ALA A 58 14.10 -17.85 -14.71
C ALA A 58 14.98 -18.92 -14.07
N GLU A 59 15.24 -18.85 -12.75
CA GLU A 59 16.01 -19.86 -12.02
C GLU A 59 15.31 -21.24 -12.04
N ILE A 60 13.99 -21.27 -11.89
CA ILE A 60 13.19 -22.48 -12.01
C ILE A 60 13.29 -23.08 -13.41
N ASN A 61 13.07 -22.27 -14.45
CA ASN A 61 13.06 -22.73 -15.84
C ASN A 61 14.43 -23.24 -16.30
N ASN A 62 15.51 -22.66 -15.77
CA ASN A 62 16.87 -23.09 -16.03
C ASN A 62 17.28 -24.32 -15.21
N GLY A 63 16.41 -24.82 -14.32
CA GLY A 63 16.68 -25.95 -13.44
C GLY A 63 17.65 -25.65 -12.30
N THR A 64 17.97 -24.36 -12.06
CA THR A 64 18.89 -23.95 -10.98
C THR A 64 18.19 -23.86 -9.63
N LEU A 65 16.87 -23.67 -9.61
CA LEU A 65 16.06 -23.66 -8.40
C LEU A 65 14.96 -24.72 -8.51
N PRO A 66 14.94 -25.75 -7.65
CA PRO A 66 13.86 -26.71 -7.63
C PRO A 66 12.55 -26.02 -7.20
N LEU A 67 11.41 -26.54 -7.69
CA LEU A 67 10.08 -26.04 -7.35
C LEU A 67 9.64 -26.49 -5.94
N ASP A 68 10.53 -26.30 -4.96
CA ASP A 68 10.31 -26.67 -3.58
C ASP A 68 9.93 -25.43 -2.74
N PRO A 69 8.83 -25.46 -1.96
CA PRO A 69 8.37 -24.31 -1.19
C PRO A 69 9.40 -23.80 -0.18
N THR A 70 10.18 -24.69 0.43
CA THR A 70 11.15 -24.29 1.46
C THR A 70 12.34 -23.57 0.85
N MET A 71 12.86 -24.11 -0.27
CA MET A 71 13.97 -23.48 -1.00
C MET A 71 13.56 -22.15 -1.66
N LEU A 72 12.31 -22.05 -2.13
CA LEU A 72 11.76 -20.79 -2.64
C LEU A 72 11.71 -19.71 -1.56
N LEU A 73 11.23 -20.04 -0.36
CA LEU A 73 11.18 -19.10 0.75
C LEU A 73 12.59 -18.63 1.14
N GLU A 74 13.55 -19.55 1.23
CA GLU A 74 14.95 -19.21 1.52
C GLU A 74 15.53 -18.29 0.44
N ARG A 75 15.27 -18.59 -0.84
CA ARG A 75 15.71 -17.76 -1.97
C ARG A 75 15.09 -16.37 -1.95
N VAL A 76 13.81 -16.25 -1.59
CA VAL A 76 13.13 -14.96 -1.41
C VAL A 76 13.79 -14.16 -0.28
N HIS A 77 14.13 -14.77 0.85
CA HIS A 77 14.83 -14.08 1.94
C HIS A 77 16.25 -13.67 1.52
N ALA A 78 16.96 -14.53 0.79
CA ALA A 78 18.30 -14.28 0.28
C ALA A 78 18.35 -13.28 -0.90
N SER A 79 17.21 -12.98 -1.53
CA SER A 79 17.14 -12.07 -2.68
C SER A 79 17.53 -10.62 -2.34
N GLY A 80 17.57 -10.27 -1.05
CA GLY A 80 17.75 -8.89 -0.60
C GLY A 80 16.52 -8.01 -0.85
N ALA A 81 15.36 -8.59 -1.15
CA ALA A 81 14.10 -7.87 -1.20
C ALA A 81 13.67 -7.32 0.17
N ASP A 82 14.13 -7.93 1.27
CA ASP A 82 14.07 -7.33 2.59
C ASP A 82 15.28 -6.40 2.79
N ASN A 83 15.12 -5.14 2.40
CA ASN A 83 16.16 -4.12 2.51
C ASN A 83 15.58 -2.82 3.06
N PHE A 84 16.45 -1.86 3.35
CA PHE A 84 16.03 -0.57 3.93
C PHE A 84 15.00 0.16 3.08
N ALA A 85 15.11 0.11 1.75
CA ALA A 85 14.21 0.83 0.86
C ALA A 85 12.81 0.18 0.81
N THR A 86 12.72 -1.15 0.76
CA THR A 86 11.43 -1.87 0.82
C THR A 86 10.78 -1.76 2.19
N ASN A 87 11.57 -1.76 3.26
CA ASN A 87 11.08 -1.52 4.63
C ASN A 87 10.57 -0.08 4.80
N LEU A 88 11.29 0.91 4.27
CA LEU A 88 10.85 2.31 4.28
C LEU A 88 9.57 2.51 3.46
N ALA A 89 9.50 1.94 2.26
CA ALA A 89 8.29 2.00 1.43
C ALA A 89 7.08 1.38 2.15
N SER A 90 7.27 0.22 2.79
CA SER A 90 6.23 -0.43 3.59
C SER A 90 5.77 0.44 4.76
N ALA A 91 6.71 1.06 5.48
CA ALA A 91 6.40 2.00 6.56
C ALA A 91 5.62 3.23 6.06
N VAL A 92 6.03 3.81 4.92
CA VAL A 92 5.32 4.94 4.29
C VAL A 92 3.89 4.58 3.96
N VAL A 93 3.65 3.40 3.37
CA VAL A 93 2.29 2.92 3.08
C VAL A 93 1.48 2.83 4.38
N LEU A 94 2.00 2.19 5.42
CA LEU A 94 1.29 2.01 6.69
C LEU A 94 0.98 3.36 7.37
N ILE A 95 1.96 4.26 7.44
CA ILE A 95 1.78 5.59 8.02
C ILE A 95 0.72 6.37 7.25
N CYS A 96 0.81 6.41 5.92
CA CYS A 96 -0.17 7.09 5.07
C CYS A 96 -1.57 6.49 5.21
N TRP A 97 -1.67 5.18 5.39
CA TRP A 97 -2.93 4.47 5.59
C TRP A 97 -3.59 4.86 6.90
N VAL A 98 -2.87 4.74 8.01
CA VAL A 98 -3.39 5.10 9.34
C VAL A 98 -3.74 6.58 9.39
N SER A 99 -2.86 7.47 8.88
CA SER A 99 -3.12 8.91 8.89
C SER A 99 -4.33 9.29 8.03
N ALA A 100 -4.51 8.66 6.86
CA ALA A 100 -5.67 8.92 6.01
C ALA A 100 -6.98 8.51 6.69
N VAL A 101 -7.01 7.35 7.34
CA VAL A 101 -8.20 6.88 8.07
C VAL A 101 -8.55 7.83 9.21
N VAL A 102 -7.56 8.24 10.01
CA VAL A 102 -7.74 9.19 11.11
C VAL A 102 -8.23 10.56 10.60
N ASP A 103 -7.65 11.07 9.51
CA ASP A 103 -8.03 12.37 8.93
C ASP A 103 -9.46 12.34 8.37
N VAL A 104 -9.86 11.28 7.64
CA VAL A 104 -11.24 11.11 7.16
C VAL A 104 -12.21 11.03 8.34
N LEU A 105 -11.87 10.28 9.39
CA LEU A 105 -12.70 10.18 10.60
C LEU A 105 -12.91 11.55 11.24
N TRP A 106 -11.87 12.38 11.32
CA TRP A 106 -11.97 13.72 11.88
C TRP A 106 -12.80 14.66 10.99
N LEU A 107 -12.55 14.68 9.68
CA LEU A 107 -13.32 15.46 8.69
C LEU A 107 -14.79 15.08 8.59
N SER A 108 -15.10 13.85 8.99
CA SER A 108 -16.44 13.25 8.97
C SER A 108 -17.26 13.52 10.23
N ARG A 109 -16.65 14.10 11.28
CA ARG A 109 -17.37 14.52 12.49
C ARG A 109 -18.24 15.75 12.18
N PRO A 110 -19.52 15.77 12.60
CA PRO A 110 -20.32 16.99 12.51
C PRO A 110 -19.69 18.07 13.39
N ALA A 111 -19.48 19.26 12.84
CA ALA A 111 -19.08 20.42 13.64
C ALA A 111 -20.20 20.70 14.67
N LYS A 112 -19.86 20.76 15.96
CA LYS A 112 -20.72 21.38 16.96
C LYS A 112 -20.54 22.91 16.84
N SER A 113 -21.41 23.57 16.06
CA SER A 113 -21.95 24.93 16.30
C SER A 113 -22.84 25.32 15.13
#